data_AF-A0A1C5SSV3-F1
#
_entry.id   AF-A0A1C5SSV3-F1
#
_cell.length_a   1.000
_cell.length_b   1.000
_cell.length_c   1.000
_cell.angle_alpha   90.00
_cell.angle_beta   90.00
_cell.angle_gamma   90.00
#
_symmetry.space_group_name_H-M   'P 1'
#
loop_
_entity.id
_entity.type
_entity.pdbx_description
1 polymer ?
#
loop_
_entity_poly.entity_id
_entity_poly.type
_entity_poly.pdbx_seq_one_letter_code
_entity_poly.pdbx_strand_id
1 'polypeptide(L)'
;MTIGEILAGESKNVEFKVQRPKDSIKYMKTVIAFSNGEGGRIVFGVDDDTREVVGIPKENVFSEIDAITTAISDSCEPVVIPDVYLQTIEDKTIIIAEISPGKQRPYYIKSMGIKDGTYIRVSGTSRPAGRDLTAEMYYEDEGRSYDKVIRRDLTVTDEEIAELGRQMKEVAIANGKSKTQKEAVKDITKNVLLSWGLLAEAEDGSIHPTNGYVFLLGKDEFLSHIQCGMFKGKTRAVFVDKREYSGPLWQQIDDSFQFVLRNIHLGAKLEGIYRKDIYELPPDSIRELIINAVMNCSYLQSSHIQVAIYDDRLEITSPGGLMPGVTLDKMREGYSKIRNRALAHAFSYMNLIEAWGSGIPKLLEAMKEYGLREPEFQDLEIGFRINLYRNTEDTVIRCAEENIQSGTQATQGNTQATQSTTQTVQDTTQTVQDTTQTARDTTQTTKDTTQTTTQTKLSQEAKTILQIISQNPDMTQKEIAEKLGWKINRVKYHVNRMRQQNIIKRVGTSHKGHWEVV
;
A
#
# COMPACT_ATOMS: atom_id res chain seq x y z
N MET A 1 -16.13 -23.41 -8.18
CA MET A 1 -15.83 -23.59 -6.74
C MET A 1 -15.39 -25.02 -6.47
N THR A 2 -14.58 -25.26 -5.45
CA THR A 2 -14.07 -26.58 -5.03
C THR A 2 -14.64 -26.98 -3.67
N ILE A 3 -14.60 -28.28 -3.32
CA ILE A 3 -14.99 -28.75 -1.98
C ILE A 3 -14.15 -28.06 -0.89
N GLY A 4 -12.87 -27.77 -1.16
CA GLY A 4 -12.01 -27.02 -0.24
C GLY A 4 -12.46 -25.57 0.00
N GLU A 5 -13.03 -24.90 -1.01
CA GLU A 5 -13.65 -23.58 -0.85
C GLU A 5 -14.97 -23.66 -0.05
N ILE A 6 -15.77 -24.72 -0.22
CA ILE A 6 -17.01 -24.92 0.55
C ILE A 6 -16.70 -25.17 2.03
N LEU A 7 -15.73 -26.04 2.32
CA LEU A 7 -15.31 -26.36 3.68
C LEU A 7 -14.67 -25.18 4.42
N ALA A 8 -14.17 -24.17 3.69
CA ALA A 8 -13.64 -22.93 4.25
C ALA A 8 -14.74 -22.01 4.84
N GLY A 9 -16.01 -22.19 4.46
CA GLY A 9 -17.15 -21.43 4.97
C GLY A 9 -17.37 -20.07 4.26
N GLU A 10 -18.40 -19.33 4.70
CA GLU A 10 -18.67 -17.99 4.19
C GLU A 10 -17.51 -17.02 4.43
N SER A 11 -17.41 -16.01 3.57
CA SER A 11 -16.34 -15.01 3.61
C SER A 11 -16.80 -13.64 3.09
N LYS A 12 -15.86 -12.69 3.00
CA LYS A 12 -16.11 -11.38 2.38
C LYS A 12 -16.49 -11.44 0.89
N ASN A 13 -16.27 -12.57 0.21
CA ASN A 13 -16.62 -12.73 -1.21
C ASN A 13 -17.43 -14.02 -1.49
N VAL A 14 -17.93 -14.72 -0.47
CA VAL A 14 -18.72 -15.97 -0.59
C VAL A 14 -19.88 -15.96 0.40
N GLU A 15 -21.06 -16.31 -0.09
CA GLU A 15 -22.30 -16.54 0.67
C GLU A 15 -22.92 -17.89 0.26
N PHE A 16 -23.37 -18.70 1.22
CA PHE A 16 -24.02 -19.99 1.00
C PHE A 16 -25.52 -19.93 1.29
N LYS A 17 -26.35 -20.54 0.44
CA LYS A 17 -27.78 -20.71 0.67
C LYS A 17 -28.23 -22.08 0.19
N VAL A 18 -29.05 -22.78 0.97
CA VAL A 18 -29.60 -24.09 0.57
C VAL A 18 -30.49 -23.95 -0.68
N GLN A 19 -31.32 -22.91 -0.72
CA GLN A 19 -32.23 -22.60 -1.82
C GLN A 19 -32.45 -21.08 -1.90
N ARG A 20 -32.98 -20.59 -3.03
CA ARG A 20 -33.37 -19.18 -3.16
C ARG A 20 -34.45 -18.82 -2.12
N PRO A 21 -34.24 -17.82 -1.26
CA PRO A 21 -35.27 -17.32 -0.36
C PRO A 21 -36.48 -16.77 -1.13
N LYS A 22 -37.70 -17.08 -0.67
CA LYS A 22 -38.95 -16.52 -1.23
C LYS A 22 -39.02 -14.98 -1.13
N ASP A 23 -38.44 -14.44 -0.05
CA ASP A 23 -38.22 -13.01 0.15
C ASP A 23 -36.88 -12.63 -0.49
N SER A 24 -36.93 -11.97 -1.65
CA SER A 24 -35.74 -11.61 -2.43
C SER A 24 -34.80 -10.68 -1.67
N ILE A 25 -35.32 -9.83 -0.79
CA ILE A 25 -34.56 -8.84 -0.01
C ILE A 25 -33.45 -9.53 0.80
N LYS A 26 -33.69 -10.77 1.27
CA LYS A 26 -32.71 -11.51 2.10
C LYS A 26 -31.37 -11.73 1.42
N TYR A 27 -31.36 -12.14 0.15
CA TYR A 27 -30.11 -12.31 -0.60
C TYR A 27 -29.71 -11.05 -1.38
N MET A 28 -30.67 -10.16 -1.68
CA MET A 28 -30.35 -8.88 -2.34
C MET A 28 -29.43 -8.00 -1.49
N LYS A 29 -29.54 -8.05 -0.16
CA LYS A 29 -28.57 -7.41 0.75
C LYS A 29 -27.12 -7.83 0.47
N THR A 30 -26.90 -9.10 0.16
CA THR A 30 -25.58 -9.64 -0.18
C THR A 30 -25.16 -9.28 -1.61
N VAL A 31 -26.09 -9.27 -2.58
CA VAL A 31 -25.81 -8.79 -3.95
C VAL A 31 -25.35 -7.33 -3.95
N ILE A 32 -26.08 -6.47 -3.23
CA ILE A 32 -25.72 -5.06 -3.03
C ILE A 32 -24.38 -4.94 -2.29
N ALA A 33 -24.15 -5.71 -1.23
CA ALA A 33 -22.90 -5.72 -0.49
C ALA A 33 -21.68 -6.14 -1.33
N PHE A 34 -21.83 -7.10 -2.25
CA PHE A 34 -20.78 -7.49 -3.20
C PHE A 34 -20.55 -6.42 -4.28
N SER A 35 -21.61 -5.82 -4.83
CA SER A 35 -21.51 -4.72 -5.79
C SER A 35 -20.86 -3.48 -5.18
N ASN A 36 -21.12 -3.20 -3.89
CA ASN A 36 -20.46 -2.16 -3.10
C ASN A 36 -19.13 -2.61 -2.46
N GLY A 37 -18.62 -3.79 -2.82
CA GLY A 37 -17.39 -4.36 -2.27
C GLY A 37 -16.39 -4.68 -3.36
N GLU A 38 -15.73 -5.82 -3.21
CA GLU A 38 -14.78 -6.39 -4.19
C GLU A 38 -15.45 -7.43 -5.11
N GLY A 39 -16.79 -7.43 -5.21
CA GLY A 39 -17.55 -8.52 -5.81
C GLY A 39 -17.62 -9.75 -4.90
N GLY A 40 -18.24 -10.82 -5.41
CA GLY A 40 -18.39 -12.08 -4.68
C GLY A 40 -19.31 -13.09 -5.37
N ARG A 41 -19.47 -14.26 -4.77
CA ARG A 41 -20.29 -15.36 -5.29
C ARG A 41 -21.35 -15.76 -4.26
N ILE A 42 -22.61 -15.79 -4.68
CA ILE A 42 -23.69 -16.43 -3.92
C ILE A 42 -23.89 -17.83 -4.47
N VAL A 43 -23.79 -18.84 -3.62
CA VAL A 43 -23.86 -20.25 -4.00
C VAL A 43 -25.13 -20.87 -3.44
N PHE A 44 -26.02 -21.28 -4.34
CA PHE A 44 -27.28 -21.93 -4.01
C PHE A 44 -27.17 -23.45 -4.13
N GLY A 45 -27.71 -24.18 -3.16
CA GLY A 45 -27.58 -25.63 -3.01
C GLY A 45 -26.52 -26.06 -1.99
N VAL A 46 -26.08 -25.17 -1.10
CA VAL A 46 -25.12 -25.47 -0.02
C VAL A 46 -25.66 -24.95 1.31
N ASP A 47 -25.59 -25.77 2.35
CA ASP A 47 -25.96 -25.41 3.72
C ASP A 47 -24.77 -24.75 4.44
N ASP A 48 -24.97 -23.61 5.11
CA ASP A 48 -23.87 -22.83 5.72
C ASP A 48 -23.38 -23.44 7.05
N ASP A 49 -24.30 -23.90 7.90
CA ASP A 49 -24.00 -24.47 9.22
C ASP A 49 -23.24 -25.80 9.10
N THR A 50 -23.72 -26.69 8.23
CA THR A 50 -23.17 -28.04 8.04
C THR A 50 -22.11 -28.12 6.95
N ARG A 51 -22.11 -27.17 6.00
CA ARG A 51 -21.29 -27.17 4.77
C ARG A 51 -21.59 -28.35 3.85
N GLU A 52 -22.74 -29.00 4.02
CA GLU A 52 -23.19 -30.04 3.10
C GLU A 52 -23.66 -29.42 1.78
N VAL A 53 -23.21 -30.00 0.67
CA VAL A 53 -23.83 -29.75 -0.63
C VAL A 53 -25.20 -30.43 -0.59
N VAL A 54 -26.28 -29.67 -0.63
CA VAL A 54 -27.66 -30.19 -0.72
C VAL A 54 -28.05 -30.39 -2.19
N GLY A 55 -27.63 -29.45 -3.04
CA GLY A 55 -27.98 -29.39 -4.46
C GLY A 55 -29.39 -28.84 -4.73
N ILE A 56 -29.65 -28.57 -6.01
CA ILE A 56 -30.94 -28.13 -6.54
C ILE A 56 -31.47 -29.22 -7.50
N PRO A 57 -32.75 -29.63 -7.40
CA PRO A 57 -33.34 -30.65 -8.28
C PRO A 57 -33.26 -30.24 -9.75
N LYS A 58 -32.80 -31.17 -10.62
CA LYS A 58 -32.43 -30.90 -12.02
C LYS A 58 -33.58 -30.28 -12.84
N GLU A 59 -34.81 -30.65 -12.52
CA GLU A 59 -36.06 -30.14 -13.09
C GLU A 59 -36.30 -28.64 -12.84
N ASN A 60 -35.75 -28.08 -11.75
CA ASN A 60 -35.97 -26.69 -11.35
C ASN A 60 -34.76 -25.77 -11.62
N VAL A 61 -33.64 -26.31 -12.11
CA VAL A 61 -32.38 -25.58 -12.21
C VAL A 61 -32.48 -24.34 -13.11
N PHE A 62 -33.06 -24.48 -14.30
CA PHE A 62 -33.18 -23.37 -15.26
C PHE A 62 -34.16 -22.29 -14.77
N SER A 63 -35.31 -22.69 -14.22
CA SER A 63 -36.29 -21.73 -13.68
C SER A 63 -35.77 -20.98 -12.45
N GLU A 64 -34.89 -21.59 -11.65
CA GLU A 64 -34.18 -20.90 -10.57
C GLU A 64 -33.11 -19.94 -11.09
N ILE A 65 -32.34 -20.26 -12.14
CA ILE A 65 -31.41 -19.32 -12.79
C ILE A 65 -32.17 -18.07 -13.28
N ASP A 66 -33.26 -18.26 -14.01
CA ASP A 66 -34.08 -17.16 -14.54
C ASP A 66 -34.63 -16.31 -13.39
N ALA A 67 -35.20 -16.95 -12.35
CA ALA A 67 -35.74 -16.27 -11.19
C ALA A 67 -34.69 -15.48 -10.37
N ILE A 68 -33.46 -16.00 -10.25
CA ILE A 68 -32.34 -15.29 -9.62
C ILE A 68 -31.96 -14.06 -10.47
N THR A 69 -31.79 -14.24 -11.77
CA THR A 69 -31.31 -13.21 -12.70
C THR A 69 -32.29 -12.04 -12.82
N THR A 70 -33.58 -12.32 -13.01
CA THR A 70 -34.65 -11.31 -13.03
C THR A 70 -34.75 -10.59 -11.69
N ALA A 71 -34.80 -11.32 -10.57
CA ALA A 71 -34.96 -10.69 -9.26
C ALA A 71 -33.78 -9.78 -8.89
N ILE A 72 -32.55 -10.12 -9.28
CA ILE A 72 -31.38 -9.26 -9.10
C ILE A 72 -31.49 -7.99 -9.95
N SER A 73 -31.81 -8.15 -11.24
CA SER A 73 -31.89 -7.04 -12.19
C SER A 73 -32.98 -6.02 -11.83
N ASP A 74 -34.14 -6.50 -11.38
CA ASP A 74 -35.30 -5.65 -11.04
C ASP A 74 -35.18 -4.96 -9.66
N SER A 75 -34.45 -5.59 -8.72
CA SER A 75 -34.38 -5.12 -7.33
C SER A 75 -33.22 -4.18 -7.03
N CYS A 76 -32.20 -4.11 -7.89
CA CYS A 76 -30.98 -3.34 -7.66
C CYS A 76 -30.96 -2.03 -8.46
N GLU A 77 -30.45 -0.96 -7.85
CA GLU A 77 -30.18 0.31 -8.50
C GLU A 77 -28.78 0.83 -8.08
N PRO A 78 -27.85 1.10 -9.01
CA PRO A 78 -27.91 0.82 -10.44
C PRO A 78 -28.12 -0.68 -10.75
N VAL A 79 -28.50 -1.00 -11.97
CA VAL A 79 -28.78 -2.38 -12.40
C VAL A 79 -27.54 -3.26 -12.20
N VAL A 80 -27.72 -4.39 -11.52
CA VAL A 80 -26.69 -5.42 -11.34
C VAL A 80 -26.99 -6.54 -12.33
N ILE A 81 -25.99 -6.90 -13.15
CA ILE A 81 -26.06 -8.03 -14.07
C ILE A 81 -25.15 -9.13 -13.50
N PRO A 82 -25.71 -10.22 -12.94
CA PRO A 82 -24.93 -11.35 -12.43
C PRO A 82 -24.47 -12.26 -13.57
N ASP A 83 -23.30 -12.89 -13.41
CA ASP A 83 -22.95 -14.08 -14.20
C ASP A 83 -23.44 -15.32 -13.43
N VAL A 84 -24.39 -16.08 -14.00
CA VAL A 84 -25.06 -17.19 -13.32
C VAL A 84 -24.78 -18.48 -14.05
N TYR A 85 -24.06 -19.40 -13.40
CA TYR A 85 -23.64 -20.66 -13.99
C TYR A 85 -23.86 -21.85 -13.05
N LEU A 86 -23.84 -23.04 -13.66
CA LEU A 86 -24.04 -24.31 -12.96
C LEU A 86 -22.71 -24.99 -12.65
N GLN A 87 -22.69 -25.69 -11.54
CA GLN A 87 -21.62 -26.63 -11.24
C GLN A 87 -22.19 -27.90 -10.60
N THR A 88 -21.63 -29.06 -10.94
CA THR A 88 -21.92 -30.32 -10.23
C THR A 88 -20.79 -30.64 -9.27
N ILE A 89 -21.14 -30.96 -8.02
CA ILE A 89 -20.23 -31.38 -6.95
C ILE A 89 -20.90 -32.57 -6.25
N GLU A 90 -20.20 -33.70 -6.12
CA GLU A 90 -20.73 -34.92 -5.48
C GLU A 90 -22.10 -35.36 -6.05
N ASP A 91 -22.20 -35.37 -7.39
CA ASP A 91 -23.41 -35.66 -8.19
C ASP A 91 -24.63 -34.74 -7.95
N LYS A 92 -24.50 -33.75 -7.07
CA LYS A 92 -25.48 -32.70 -6.76
C LYS A 92 -25.17 -31.43 -7.58
N THR A 93 -26.19 -30.82 -8.18
CA THR A 93 -26.04 -29.58 -8.97
C THR A 93 -26.25 -28.36 -8.08
N ILE A 94 -25.33 -27.40 -8.12
CA ILE A 94 -25.42 -26.10 -7.45
C ILE A 94 -25.51 -24.97 -8.49
N ILE A 95 -26.12 -23.86 -8.12
CA ILE A 95 -26.15 -22.62 -8.91
C ILE A 95 -25.19 -21.62 -8.26
N ILE A 96 -24.31 -21.01 -9.06
CA ILE A 96 -23.39 -19.97 -8.61
C ILE A 96 -23.80 -18.67 -9.32
N ALA A 97 -24.15 -17.66 -8.53
CA ALA A 97 -24.39 -16.29 -9.02
C ALA A 97 -23.19 -15.42 -8.64
N GLU A 98 -22.39 -15.05 -9.63
CA GLU A 98 -21.18 -14.26 -9.49
C GLU A 98 -21.47 -12.77 -9.75
N ILE A 99 -21.19 -11.95 -8.74
CA ILE A 99 -21.47 -10.53 -8.70
C ILE A 99 -20.16 -9.77 -8.84
N SER A 100 -20.01 -9.02 -9.93
CA SER A 100 -18.85 -8.16 -10.15
C SER A 100 -18.82 -6.96 -9.19
N PRO A 101 -17.64 -6.42 -8.84
CA PRO A 101 -17.54 -5.13 -8.18
C PRO A 101 -18.21 -4.05 -9.03
N GLY A 102 -19.09 -3.27 -8.41
CA GLY A 102 -19.86 -2.22 -9.05
C GLY A 102 -19.02 -0.98 -9.36
N LYS A 103 -19.28 -0.35 -10.50
CA LYS A 103 -18.57 0.87 -10.93
C LYS A 103 -19.29 2.14 -10.49
N GLN A 104 -20.62 2.12 -10.47
CA GLN A 104 -21.48 3.26 -10.17
C GLN A 104 -21.99 3.19 -8.73
N ARG A 105 -21.08 3.31 -7.76
CA ARG A 105 -21.41 3.23 -6.33
C ARG A 105 -22.16 4.50 -5.87
N PRO A 106 -23.05 4.42 -4.85
CA PRO A 106 -23.52 3.22 -4.18
C PRO A 106 -24.59 2.47 -4.99
N TYR A 107 -24.53 1.14 -4.95
CA TYR A 107 -25.65 0.27 -5.28
C TYR A 107 -26.58 0.15 -4.08
N TYR A 108 -27.88 0.07 -4.32
CA TYR A 108 -28.90 -0.09 -3.27
C TYR A 108 -30.11 -0.92 -3.74
N ILE A 109 -30.86 -1.44 -2.77
CA ILE A 109 -32.15 -2.11 -3.02
C ILE A 109 -33.19 -1.04 -3.38
N LYS A 110 -33.70 -1.10 -4.61
CA LYS A 110 -34.56 -0.09 -5.24
C LYS A 110 -35.81 0.27 -4.42
N SER A 111 -36.45 -0.75 -3.82
CA SER A 111 -37.63 -0.58 -2.95
C SER A 111 -37.36 0.05 -1.58
N MET A 112 -36.09 0.11 -1.16
CA MET A 112 -35.65 0.74 0.10
C MET A 112 -34.98 2.11 -0.13
N GLY A 113 -34.67 2.46 -1.38
CA GLY A 113 -33.93 3.67 -1.74
C GLY A 113 -32.47 3.69 -1.24
N ILE A 114 -31.72 4.70 -1.65
CA ILE A 114 -30.27 4.82 -1.37
C ILE A 114 -29.92 4.82 0.13
N LYS A 115 -30.78 5.41 0.98
CA LYS A 115 -30.49 5.61 2.40
C LYS A 115 -30.53 4.30 3.21
N ASP A 116 -31.60 3.52 3.03
CA ASP A 116 -31.86 2.32 3.83
C ASP A 116 -31.60 1.02 3.03
N GLY A 117 -31.42 1.14 1.71
CA GLY A 117 -31.11 0.06 0.77
C GLY A 117 -29.64 -0.19 0.47
N THR A 118 -28.70 0.63 0.97
CA THR A 118 -27.25 0.46 0.73
C THR A 118 -26.62 -0.46 1.78
N TYR A 119 -25.97 -1.53 1.32
CA TYR A 119 -25.31 -2.54 2.16
C TYR A 119 -23.83 -2.70 1.81
N ILE A 120 -23.04 -3.13 2.80
CA ILE A 120 -21.64 -3.54 2.71
C ILE A 120 -21.44 -4.94 3.29
N ARG A 121 -20.36 -5.61 2.91
CA ARG A 121 -19.96 -6.91 3.46
C ARG A 121 -18.92 -6.68 4.56
N VAL A 122 -19.25 -7.09 5.78
CA VAL A 122 -18.33 -7.07 6.94
C VAL A 122 -18.10 -8.51 7.35
N SER A 123 -16.89 -9.02 7.09
CA SER A 123 -16.56 -10.45 7.18
C SER A 123 -17.59 -11.33 6.41
N GLY A 124 -18.29 -12.24 7.07
CA GLY A 124 -19.37 -13.06 6.48
C GLY A 124 -20.77 -12.45 6.59
N THR A 125 -20.95 -11.15 6.89
CA THR A 125 -22.29 -10.58 7.09
C THR A 125 -22.55 -9.32 6.28
N SER A 126 -23.73 -9.23 5.68
CA SER A 126 -24.18 -8.06 4.92
C SER A 126 -24.88 -7.07 5.84
N ARG A 127 -24.29 -5.88 6.05
CA ARG A 127 -24.75 -4.84 7.00
C ARG A 127 -25.11 -3.53 6.28
N PRO A 128 -26.05 -2.72 6.79
CA PRO A 128 -26.30 -1.39 6.25
C PRO A 128 -25.03 -0.55 6.30
N ALA A 129 -24.74 0.20 5.23
CA ALA A 129 -23.52 1.02 5.15
C ALA A 129 -23.52 2.22 6.12
N GLY A 130 -24.71 2.71 6.50
CA GLY A 130 -24.85 3.97 7.24
C GLY A 130 -24.69 5.20 6.34
N ARG A 131 -25.01 6.38 6.89
CA ARG A 131 -25.08 7.63 6.12
C ARG A 131 -23.75 7.99 5.46
N ASP A 132 -22.69 8.04 6.24
CA ASP A 132 -21.43 8.67 5.83
C ASP A 132 -20.69 7.82 4.80
N LEU A 133 -20.71 6.49 4.96
CA LEU A 133 -20.16 5.56 3.98
C LEU A 133 -21.00 5.48 2.69
N THR A 134 -22.33 5.62 2.78
CA THR A 134 -23.18 5.74 1.58
C THR A 134 -22.90 7.03 0.80
N ALA A 135 -22.64 8.13 1.52
CA ALA A 135 -22.19 9.38 0.91
C ALA A 135 -20.78 9.23 0.31
N GLU A 136 -19.86 8.57 0.99
CA GLU A 136 -18.51 8.30 0.49
C GLU A 136 -18.55 7.51 -0.83
N MET A 137 -19.33 6.42 -0.88
CA MET A 137 -19.58 5.65 -2.10
C MET A 137 -20.04 6.51 -3.29
N TYR A 138 -20.85 7.54 -3.03
CA TYR A 138 -21.35 8.46 -4.06
C TYR A 138 -20.25 9.42 -4.56
N TYR A 139 -19.27 9.78 -3.73
CA TYR A 139 -18.10 10.57 -4.11
C TYR A 139 -16.95 9.74 -4.67
N GLU A 140 -16.95 8.42 -4.50
CA GLU A 140 -15.99 7.49 -5.12
C GLU A 140 -16.23 7.29 -6.63
N ASP A 141 -17.41 7.68 -7.13
CA ASP A 141 -17.81 7.66 -8.55
C ASP A 141 -16.98 8.62 -9.43
N GLU A 142 -16.93 8.37 -10.74
CA GLU A 142 -16.02 9.08 -11.63
C GLU A 142 -16.36 10.58 -11.77
N GLY A 143 -15.47 11.42 -11.27
CA GLY A 143 -15.54 12.88 -11.40
C GLY A 143 -15.98 13.61 -10.13
N ARG A 144 -16.47 12.88 -9.12
CA ARG A 144 -16.85 13.45 -7.82
C ARG A 144 -15.70 13.33 -6.81
N SER A 145 -15.75 14.17 -5.78
CA SER A 145 -14.96 14.11 -4.55
C SER A 145 -15.55 15.09 -3.53
N TYR A 146 -15.47 14.78 -2.22
CA TYR A 146 -16.11 15.61 -1.19
C TYR A 146 -15.52 17.02 -1.07
N ASP A 147 -14.23 17.17 -1.36
CA ASP A 147 -13.56 18.46 -1.43
C ASP A 147 -14.07 19.38 -2.56
N LYS A 148 -14.79 18.84 -3.56
CA LYS A 148 -15.42 19.61 -4.65
C LYS A 148 -16.89 19.99 -4.38
N VAL A 149 -17.44 19.63 -3.21
CA VAL A 149 -18.83 19.97 -2.86
C VAL A 149 -18.96 21.47 -2.64
N ILE A 150 -19.94 22.08 -3.32
CA ILE A 150 -20.20 23.52 -3.32
C ILE A 150 -20.81 23.96 -1.98
N ARG A 151 -20.21 24.97 -1.34
CA ARG A 151 -20.74 25.63 -0.14
C ARG A 151 -21.59 26.83 -0.52
N ARG A 152 -22.83 26.57 -0.95
CA ARG A 152 -23.83 27.58 -1.34
C ARG A 152 -24.21 28.54 -0.19
N ASP A 153 -23.94 28.14 1.04
CA ASP A 153 -24.09 28.93 2.27
C ASP A 153 -22.99 29.98 2.46
N LEU A 154 -21.90 29.91 1.68
CA LEU A 154 -20.77 30.83 1.73
C LEU A 154 -20.63 31.59 0.40
N THR A 155 -20.26 32.86 0.48
CA THR A 155 -19.79 33.65 -0.67
C THR A 155 -18.26 33.69 -0.68
N VAL A 156 -17.68 34.16 -1.79
CA VAL A 156 -16.24 34.39 -1.93
C VAL A 156 -15.99 35.67 -2.72
N THR A 157 -15.08 36.52 -2.25
CA THR A 157 -14.71 37.76 -2.97
C THR A 157 -13.47 37.57 -3.83
N ASP A 158 -13.25 38.48 -4.79
CA ASP A 158 -12.06 38.42 -5.65
C ASP A 158 -10.77 38.75 -4.85
N GLU A 159 -10.87 39.50 -3.75
CA GLU A 159 -9.78 39.73 -2.81
C GLU A 159 -9.40 38.45 -2.05
N GLU A 160 -10.37 37.65 -1.58
CA GLU A 160 -10.10 36.37 -0.92
C GLU A 160 -9.47 35.35 -1.88
N ILE A 161 -9.89 35.36 -3.15
CA ILE A 161 -9.29 34.57 -4.22
C ILE A 161 -7.84 34.99 -4.47
N ALA A 162 -7.56 36.29 -4.55
CA ALA A 162 -6.22 36.82 -4.76
C ALA A 162 -5.29 36.50 -3.57
N GLU A 163 -5.78 36.62 -2.34
CA GLU A 163 -5.01 36.36 -1.12
C GLU A 163 -4.67 34.86 -0.96
N LEU A 164 -5.63 33.95 -1.20
CA LEU A 164 -5.32 32.51 -1.25
C LEU A 164 -4.29 32.21 -2.34
N GLY A 165 -4.44 32.81 -3.52
CA GLY A 165 -3.49 32.66 -4.63
C GLY A 165 -2.08 33.10 -4.27
N ARG A 166 -1.94 34.21 -3.54
CA ARG A 166 -0.66 34.72 -3.01
C ARG A 166 -0.04 33.76 -2.02
N GLN A 167 -0.79 33.31 -1.01
CA GLN A 167 -0.29 32.39 0.02
C GLN A 167 0.17 31.06 -0.59
N MET A 168 -0.64 30.46 -1.48
CA MET A 168 -0.27 29.22 -2.18
C MET A 168 0.99 29.40 -3.05
N LYS A 169 1.17 30.57 -3.69
CA LYS A 169 2.38 30.89 -4.48
C LYS A 169 3.63 30.98 -3.59
N GLU A 170 3.52 31.57 -2.41
CA GLU A 170 4.62 31.64 -1.43
C GLU A 170 5.02 30.23 -0.95
N VAL A 171 4.05 29.37 -0.64
CA VAL A 171 4.29 27.96 -0.30
C VAL A 171 4.93 27.21 -1.48
N ALA A 172 4.46 27.41 -2.71
CA ALA A 172 5.04 26.80 -3.91
C ALA A 172 6.52 27.18 -4.11
N ILE A 173 6.87 28.45 -3.92
CA ILE A 173 8.25 28.96 -4.03
C ILE A 173 9.12 28.44 -2.88
N ALA A 174 8.59 28.35 -1.66
CA ALA A 174 9.31 27.79 -0.52
C ALA A 174 9.72 26.33 -0.78
N ASN A 175 8.77 25.50 -1.25
CA ASN A 175 8.95 24.07 -1.49
C ASN A 175 9.62 23.70 -2.83
N GLY A 176 9.92 24.67 -3.70
CA GLY A 176 10.64 24.42 -4.95
C GLY A 176 12.06 23.88 -4.70
N LYS A 177 12.38 22.70 -5.26
CA LYS A 177 13.68 22.02 -5.12
C LYS A 177 14.80 22.68 -5.96
N SER A 178 14.45 23.40 -7.03
CA SER A 178 15.41 24.06 -7.92
C SER A 178 15.03 25.52 -8.22
N LYS A 179 16.02 26.33 -8.61
CA LYS A 179 15.79 27.72 -9.04
C LYS A 179 14.76 27.80 -10.18
N THR A 180 14.90 26.95 -11.19
CA THR A 180 13.97 26.84 -12.32
C THR A 180 12.55 26.49 -11.88
N GLN A 181 12.38 25.62 -10.89
CA GLN A 181 11.05 25.29 -10.34
C GLN A 181 10.41 26.49 -9.64
N LYS A 182 11.19 27.29 -8.91
CA LYS A 182 10.71 28.52 -8.24
C LYS A 182 10.35 29.61 -9.25
N GLU A 183 11.15 29.79 -10.30
CA GLU A 183 10.91 30.77 -11.37
C GLU A 183 9.71 30.39 -12.26
N ALA A 184 9.35 29.10 -12.34
CA ALA A 184 8.21 28.61 -13.11
C ALA A 184 6.85 28.76 -12.39
N VAL A 185 6.82 29.18 -11.11
CA VAL A 185 5.57 29.32 -10.34
C VAL A 185 4.76 30.53 -10.83
N LYS A 186 3.66 30.24 -11.54
CA LYS A 186 2.72 31.24 -12.05
C LYS A 186 1.70 31.66 -10.99
N ASP A 187 1.15 32.86 -11.13
CA ASP A 187 0.04 33.33 -10.32
C ASP A 187 -1.23 32.49 -10.55
N ILE A 188 -1.97 32.24 -9.47
CA ILE A 188 -3.26 31.54 -9.52
C ILE A 188 -4.34 32.54 -9.92
N THR A 189 -5.18 32.16 -10.89
CA THR A 189 -6.37 32.93 -11.27
C THR A 189 -7.64 32.22 -10.82
N LYS A 190 -8.76 32.95 -10.78
CA LYS A 190 -10.10 32.42 -10.54
C LYS A 190 -10.44 31.21 -11.43
N ASN A 191 -10.05 31.26 -12.71
CA ASN A 191 -10.24 30.17 -13.66
C ASN A 191 -9.40 28.92 -13.33
N VAL A 192 -8.20 29.09 -12.76
CA VAL A 192 -7.39 27.97 -12.27
C VAL A 192 -8.09 27.28 -11.09
N LEU A 193 -8.57 28.05 -10.11
CA LEU A 193 -9.32 27.49 -8.98
C LEU A 193 -10.63 26.80 -9.39
N LEU A 194 -11.36 27.34 -10.37
CA LEU A 194 -12.51 26.69 -10.99
C LEU A 194 -12.12 25.35 -11.64
N SER A 195 -11.05 25.34 -12.45
CA SER A 195 -10.57 24.11 -13.11
C SER A 195 -10.11 23.01 -12.16
N TRP A 196 -9.58 23.38 -10.98
CA TRP A 196 -9.22 22.43 -9.93
C TRP A 196 -10.43 21.93 -9.14
N GLY A 197 -11.56 22.65 -9.17
CA GLY A 197 -12.75 22.38 -8.36
C GLY A 197 -12.65 22.91 -6.93
N LEU A 198 -11.84 23.95 -6.70
CA LEU A 198 -11.80 24.71 -5.45
C LEU A 198 -12.87 25.82 -5.43
N LEU A 199 -13.14 26.39 -6.60
CA LEU A 199 -14.34 27.18 -6.83
C LEU A 199 -15.30 26.39 -7.71
N ALA A 200 -16.59 26.71 -7.64
CA ALA A 200 -17.61 26.18 -8.53
C ALA A 200 -18.61 27.28 -8.90
N GLU A 201 -19.13 27.19 -10.12
CA GLU A 201 -20.24 28.02 -10.60
C GLU A 201 -21.56 27.28 -10.31
N ALA A 202 -22.52 27.99 -9.72
CA ALA A 202 -23.87 27.49 -9.50
C ALA A 202 -24.76 27.69 -10.74
N GLU A 203 -25.96 27.10 -10.73
CA GLU A 203 -26.91 27.12 -11.86
C GLU A 203 -27.38 28.53 -12.24
N ASP A 204 -27.25 29.51 -11.34
CA ASP A 204 -27.56 30.93 -11.54
C ASP A 204 -26.35 31.78 -12.00
N GLY A 205 -25.19 31.15 -12.26
CA GLY A 205 -23.95 31.81 -12.64
C GLY A 205 -23.17 32.42 -11.47
N SER A 206 -23.64 32.28 -10.23
CA SER A 206 -22.90 32.75 -9.05
C SER A 206 -21.73 31.80 -8.74
N ILE A 207 -20.62 32.37 -8.25
CA ILE A 207 -19.40 31.60 -7.94
C ILE A 207 -19.28 31.42 -6.43
N HIS A 208 -19.16 30.16 -6.02
CA HIS A 208 -19.10 29.73 -4.63
C HIS A 208 -17.81 28.96 -4.32
N PRO A 209 -17.33 29.00 -3.07
CA PRO A 209 -16.26 28.14 -2.62
C PRO A 209 -16.73 26.68 -2.51
N THR A 210 -15.80 25.73 -2.65
CA THR A 210 -16.02 24.32 -2.28
C THR A 210 -15.41 24.01 -0.92
N ASN A 211 -15.74 22.84 -0.35
CA ASN A 211 -15.11 22.35 0.88
C ASN A 211 -13.57 22.41 0.84
N GLY A 212 -12.95 22.03 -0.29
CA GLY A 212 -11.50 22.08 -0.47
C GLY A 212 -10.95 23.51 -0.35
N TYR A 213 -11.65 24.51 -0.88
CA TYR A 213 -11.27 25.92 -0.73
C TYR A 213 -11.42 26.41 0.72
N VAL A 214 -12.47 25.98 1.44
CA VAL A 214 -12.65 26.28 2.87
C VAL A 214 -11.54 25.66 3.72
N PHE A 215 -11.13 24.42 3.43
CA PHE A 215 -10.01 23.75 4.10
C PHE A 215 -8.65 24.41 3.80
N LEU A 216 -8.46 24.89 2.56
CA LEU A 216 -7.27 25.65 2.18
C LEU A 216 -7.23 27.02 2.85
N LEU A 217 -8.35 27.74 2.99
CA LEU A 217 -8.41 28.97 3.78
C LEU A 217 -8.28 28.74 5.30
N GLY A 218 -8.39 27.50 5.78
CA GLY A 218 -8.40 27.21 7.21
C GLY A 218 -9.65 27.72 7.93
N LYS A 219 -10.77 27.89 7.21
CA LYS A 219 -12.06 28.38 7.73
C LYS A 219 -13.02 27.24 8.13
N ASP A 220 -12.57 25.99 8.06
CA ASP A 220 -13.29 24.86 8.64
C ASP A 220 -13.01 24.76 10.15
N GLU A 221 -14.06 24.51 10.94
CA GLU A 221 -14.01 24.59 12.40
C GLU A 221 -13.67 23.25 13.09
N PHE A 222 -13.57 22.15 12.33
CA PHE A 222 -13.51 20.81 12.94
C PHE A 222 -12.95 19.70 12.03
N LEU A 223 -13.55 19.45 10.86
CA LEU A 223 -13.31 18.24 10.06
C LEU A 223 -11.86 18.14 9.56
N SER A 224 -11.24 19.28 9.27
CA SER A 224 -9.91 19.40 8.69
C SER A 224 -8.75 19.32 9.68
N HIS A 225 -9.02 19.24 10.99
CA HIS A 225 -7.98 19.27 12.03
C HIS A 225 -7.04 18.05 11.97
N ILE A 226 -5.76 18.27 12.27
CA ILE A 226 -4.78 17.20 12.50
C ILE A 226 -4.44 17.14 14.00
N GLN A 227 -4.68 15.99 14.62
CA GLN A 227 -4.40 15.74 16.03
C GLN A 227 -3.05 15.01 16.19
N CYS A 228 -2.11 15.65 16.88
CA CYS A 228 -0.80 15.10 17.19
C CYS A 228 -0.71 14.71 18.67
N GLY A 229 -0.13 13.55 18.98
CA GLY A 229 0.05 13.08 20.35
C GLY A 229 1.31 12.26 20.54
N MET A 230 2.09 12.57 21.57
CA MET A 230 3.19 11.74 22.03
C MET A 230 2.74 10.99 23.28
N PHE A 231 2.98 9.69 23.32
CA PHE A 231 2.56 8.77 24.37
C PHE A 231 3.76 8.05 24.99
N LYS A 232 3.73 7.83 26.30
CA LYS A 232 4.72 6.98 26.97
C LYS A 232 4.30 5.50 26.91
N GLY A 233 5.25 4.61 26.62
CA GLY A 233 4.99 3.20 26.37
C GLY A 233 4.38 2.96 25.00
N LYS A 234 3.59 1.88 24.87
CA LYS A 234 3.04 1.37 23.61
C LYS A 234 1.54 1.64 23.42
N THR A 235 0.91 2.31 24.39
CA THR A 235 -0.54 2.51 24.51
C THR A 235 -0.87 3.99 24.67
N ARG A 236 -2.14 4.37 24.47
CA ARG A 236 -2.60 5.77 24.62
C ARG A 236 -2.85 6.20 26.07
N ALA A 237 -2.29 5.49 27.05
CA ALA A 237 -2.62 5.67 28.47
C ALA A 237 -2.02 6.94 29.11
N VAL A 238 -0.83 7.36 28.65
CA VAL A 238 -0.10 8.50 29.23
C VAL A 238 0.36 9.42 28.10
N PHE A 239 -0.21 10.62 28.02
CA PHE A 239 0.24 11.68 27.12
C PHE A 239 1.52 12.35 27.67
N VAL A 240 2.45 12.66 26.78
CA VAL A 240 3.69 13.43 27.03
C VAL A 240 3.58 14.82 26.39
N ASP A 241 3.09 14.89 25.16
CA ASP A 241 2.71 16.12 24.44
C ASP A 241 1.42 15.84 23.66
N LYS A 242 0.57 16.85 23.50
CA LYS A 242 -0.63 16.79 22.66
C LYS A 242 -0.80 18.14 21.97
N ARG A 243 -1.02 18.11 20.66
CA ARG A 243 -1.41 19.28 19.85
C ARG A 243 -2.60 18.94 18.99
N GLU A 244 -3.37 19.96 18.69
CA GLU A 244 -4.42 19.93 17.69
C GLU A 244 -4.18 21.14 16.81
N TYR A 245 -4.01 20.88 15.51
CA TYR A 245 -3.72 21.88 14.51
C TYR A 245 -5.00 22.17 13.73
N SER A 246 -5.21 23.46 13.44
CA SER A 246 -6.32 23.99 12.65
C SER A 246 -5.78 25.10 11.74
N GLY A 247 -6.65 25.72 10.93
CA GLY A 247 -6.20 26.66 9.90
C GLY A 247 -5.80 25.94 8.59
N PRO A 248 -5.06 26.62 7.69
CA PRO A 248 -4.78 26.10 6.35
C PRO A 248 -4.12 24.71 6.35
N LEU A 249 -4.64 23.76 5.57
CA LEU A 249 -4.14 22.38 5.57
C LEU A 249 -2.64 22.25 5.30
N TRP A 250 -2.04 23.09 4.46
CA TRP A 250 -0.58 23.05 4.21
C TRP A 250 0.24 23.46 5.45
N GLN A 251 -0.30 24.35 6.28
CA GLN A 251 0.32 24.75 7.54
C GLN A 251 0.16 23.64 8.58
N GLN A 252 -1.05 23.05 8.70
CA GLN A 252 -1.26 21.90 9.59
C GLN A 252 -0.34 20.73 9.25
N ILE A 253 -0.06 20.49 7.96
CA ILE A 253 0.91 19.49 7.49
C ILE A 253 2.32 19.80 8.02
N ASP A 254 2.81 21.04 7.87
CA ASP A 254 4.15 21.42 8.33
C ASP A 254 4.26 21.39 9.85
N ASP A 255 3.27 21.96 10.56
CA ASP A 255 3.20 21.93 12.02
C ASP A 255 3.17 20.49 12.59
N SER A 256 2.45 19.58 11.94
CA SER A 256 2.43 18.15 12.29
C SER A 256 3.74 17.44 11.97
N PHE A 257 4.42 17.82 10.88
CA PHE A 257 5.75 17.33 10.55
C PHE A 257 6.80 17.79 11.58
N GLN A 258 6.80 19.08 11.96
CA GLN A 258 7.65 19.61 13.02
C GLN A 258 7.30 18.99 14.40
N PHE A 259 6.02 18.66 14.65
CA PHE A 259 5.62 17.88 15.83
C PHE A 259 6.31 16.52 15.88
N VAL A 260 6.43 15.81 14.75
CA VAL A 260 7.14 14.54 14.72
C VAL A 260 8.62 14.77 14.95
N LEU A 261 9.28 15.65 14.17
CA LEU A 261 10.73 15.85 14.25
C LEU A 261 11.20 16.26 15.66
N ARG A 262 10.45 17.09 16.40
CA ARG A 262 10.83 17.49 17.76
C ARG A 262 10.65 16.40 18.83
N ASN A 263 9.88 15.35 18.54
CA ASN A 263 9.50 14.29 19.48
C ASN A 263 10.11 12.91 19.13
N ILE A 264 10.81 12.79 18.00
CA ILE A 264 11.65 11.65 17.65
C ILE A 264 13.13 11.95 17.94
N HIS A 265 13.94 10.92 18.09
CA HIS A 265 15.36 11.09 18.39
C HIS A 265 16.15 11.57 17.16
N LEU A 266 16.99 12.58 17.37
CA LEU A 266 18.03 13.02 16.44
C LEU A 266 19.36 12.40 16.88
N GLY A 267 19.78 11.35 16.16
CA GLY A 267 21.08 10.71 16.33
C GLY A 267 22.18 11.45 15.56
N ALA A 268 23.42 10.96 15.68
CA ALA A 268 24.57 11.49 14.96
C ALA A 268 25.39 10.34 14.35
N LYS A 269 25.69 10.45 13.06
CA LYS A 269 26.57 9.53 12.32
C LYS A 269 27.82 10.29 11.86
N LEU A 270 28.99 9.69 12.02
CA LEU A 270 30.22 10.22 11.43
C LEU A 270 30.30 9.76 9.97
N GLU A 271 30.43 10.71 9.06
CA GLU A 271 30.62 10.49 7.63
C GLU A 271 31.96 11.11 7.24
N GLY A 272 33.02 10.28 7.27
CA GLY A 272 34.40 10.76 7.24
C GLY A 272 34.77 11.53 8.51
N ILE A 273 35.23 12.77 8.35
CA ILE A 273 35.55 13.68 9.47
C ILE A 273 34.35 14.52 9.95
N TYR A 274 33.21 14.44 9.25
CA TYR A 274 32.05 15.28 9.52
C TYR A 274 30.99 14.54 10.33
N ARG A 275 30.46 15.20 11.36
CA ARG A 275 29.26 14.75 12.05
C ARG A 275 28.04 15.16 11.22
N LYS A 276 27.17 14.19 10.95
CA LYS A 276 25.87 14.36 10.29
C LYS A 276 24.79 13.94 11.27
N ASP A 277 23.93 14.86 11.64
CA ASP A 277 22.78 14.52 12.48
C ASP A 277 21.70 13.85 11.62
N ILE A 278 21.17 12.72 12.10
CA ILE A 278 20.25 11.83 11.37
C ILE A 278 19.12 11.43 12.32
N TYR A 279 17.88 11.70 11.92
CA TYR A 279 16.69 11.29 12.67
C TYR A 279 16.53 9.77 12.68
N GLU A 280 15.93 9.20 13.73
CA GLU A 280 15.70 7.75 13.82
C GLU A 280 14.66 7.20 12.82
N LEU A 281 13.90 8.08 12.16
CA LEU A 281 12.97 7.78 11.07
C LEU A 281 13.23 8.75 9.89
N PRO A 282 13.04 8.35 8.62
CA PRO A 282 13.32 9.23 7.48
C PRO A 282 12.37 10.44 7.41
N PRO A 283 12.85 11.70 7.47
CA PRO A 283 11.99 12.88 7.49
C PRO A 283 11.09 13.00 6.25
N ASP A 284 11.63 12.77 5.05
CA ASP A 284 10.88 12.82 3.80
C ASP A 284 9.72 11.82 3.78
N SER A 285 9.92 10.63 4.38
CA SER A 285 8.87 9.61 4.53
C SER A 285 7.77 10.05 5.49
N ILE A 286 8.12 10.66 6.64
CA ILE A 286 7.13 11.19 7.58
C ILE A 286 6.27 12.27 6.89
N ARG A 287 6.92 13.21 6.18
CA ARG A 287 6.24 14.28 5.45
C ARG A 287 5.31 13.74 4.37
N GLU A 288 5.79 12.82 3.53
CA GLU A 288 5.01 12.15 2.49
C GLU A 288 3.78 11.44 3.08
N LEU A 289 3.91 10.77 4.25
CA LEU A 289 2.79 10.09 4.90
C LEU A 289 1.74 11.06 5.48
N ILE A 290 2.15 12.18 6.07
CA ILE A 290 1.21 13.21 6.57
C ILE A 290 0.44 13.83 5.39
N ILE A 291 1.12 14.15 4.29
CA ILE A 291 0.46 14.72 3.10
C ILE A 291 -0.51 13.71 2.46
N ASN A 292 -0.11 12.43 2.35
CA ASN A 292 -0.99 11.38 1.85
C ASN A 292 -2.20 11.13 2.76
N ALA A 293 -2.05 11.27 4.09
CA ALA A 293 -3.17 11.20 5.01
C ALA A 293 -4.20 12.31 4.73
N VAL A 294 -3.75 13.55 4.52
CA VAL A 294 -4.61 14.72 4.19
C VAL A 294 -5.30 14.58 2.83
N MET A 295 -4.59 14.11 1.79
CA MET A 295 -5.18 13.92 0.46
C MET A 295 -6.21 12.79 0.39
N ASN A 296 -6.08 11.75 1.22
CA ASN A 296 -6.93 10.56 1.17
C ASN A 296 -7.94 10.47 2.32
N CYS A 297 -7.96 11.46 3.23
CA CYS A 297 -8.91 11.59 4.33
C CYS A 297 -10.37 11.66 3.87
N SER A 298 -11.24 10.85 4.47
CA SER A 298 -12.69 11.00 4.40
C SER A 298 -13.16 12.12 5.34
N TYR A 299 -13.21 13.36 4.84
CA TYR A 299 -13.78 14.51 5.56
C TYR A 299 -15.32 14.45 5.71
N LEU A 300 -15.95 13.35 5.28
CA LEU A 300 -17.34 13.03 5.64
C LEU A 300 -17.47 12.47 7.07
N GLN A 301 -16.39 11.89 7.60
CA GLN A 301 -16.36 11.38 8.97
C GLN A 301 -16.02 12.51 9.96
N SER A 302 -16.56 12.40 11.17
CA SER A 302 -16.25 13.32 12.28
C SER A 302 -14.96 12.98 13.04
N SER A 303 -14.17 12.03 12.53
CA SER A 303 -12.86 11.66 13.05
C SER A 303 -11.76 12.49 12.38
N HIS A 304 -10.70 12.79 13.13
CA HIS A 304 -9.57 13.57 12.63
C HIS A 304 -8.42 12.69 12.17
N ILE A 305 -7.51 13.26 11.37
CA ILE A 305 -6.21 12.65 11.09
C ILE A 305 -5.41 12.63 12.40
N GLN A 306 -4.82 11.49 12.73
CA GLN A 306 -4.07 11.29 13.98
C GLN A 306 -2.62 10.91 13.70
N VAL A 307 -1.69 11.72 14.22
CA VAL A 307 -0.24 11.49 14.19
C VAL A 307 0.20 11.16 15.62
N ALA A 308 0.38 9.87 15.92
CA ALA A 308 0.62 9.36 17.27
C ALA A 308 2.00 8.74 17.42
N ILE A 309 2.83 9.29 18.30
CA ILE A 309 4.19 8.81 18.59
C ILE A 309 4.14 8.01 19.89
N TYR A 310 4.67 6.79 19.85
CA TYR A 310 4.83 5.88 20.99
C TYR A 310 6.31 5.55 21.15
N ASP A 311 6.70 4.93 22.27
CA ASP A 311 8.09 4.53 22.51
C ASP A 311 8.65 3.64 21.37
N ASP A 312 7.82 2.80 20.73
CA ASP A 312 8.26 1.82 19.71
C ASP A 312 7.82 2.10 18.26
N ARG A 313 7.01 3.14 18.00
CA ARG A 313 6.52 3.45 16.65
C ARG A 313 5.93 4.86 16.52
N LEU A 314 5.88 5.36 15.29
CA LEU A 314 4.99 6.43 14.83
C LEU A 314 3.80 5.79 14.11
N GLU A 315 2.57 6.10 14.53
CA GLU A 315 1.33 5.77 13.82
C GLU A 315 0.80 7.03 13.12
N ILE A 316 0.48 6.94 11.83
CA ILE A 316 -0.30 7.96 11.10
C ILE A 316 -1.60 7.29 10.68
N THR A 317 -2.74 7.78 11.19
CA THR A 317 -4.09 7.27 10.89
C THR A 317 -4.90 8.35 10.19
N SER A 318 -5.51 8.02 9.06
CA SER A 318 -6.45 8.89 8.35
C SER A 318 -7.87 8.29 8.35
N PRO A 319 -8.93 9.11 8.48
CA PRO A 319 -10.32 8.71 8.24
C PRO A 319 -10.54 8.15 6.82
N GLY A 320 -11.37 7.11 6.70
CA GLY A 320 -11.60 6.36 5.46
C GLY A 320 -10.56 5.27 5.19
N GLY A 321 -11.00 4.04 4.86
CA GLY A 321 -10.14 2.94 4.42
C GLY A 321 -9.60 3.11 2.99
N LEU A 322 -9.09 2.05 2.38
CA LEU A 322 -8.62 2.10 0.98
C LEU A 322 -9.79 2.31 0.00
N MET A 323 -9.56 3.13 -1.04
CA MET A 323 -10.56 3.32 -2.10
C MET A 323 -10.77 2.02 -2.90
N PRO A 324 -12.00 1.71 -3.35
CA PRO A 324 -12.30 0.47 -4.08
C PRO A 324 -11.39 0.25 -5.30
N GLY A 325 -10.79 -0.94 -5.34
CA GLY A 325 -9.84 -1.38 -6.36
C GLY A 325 -8.36 -1.10 -6.04
N VAL A 326 -8.06 -0.31 -5.01
CA VAL A 326 -6.71 -0.15 -4.44
C VAL A 326 -6.52 -1.24 -3.37
N THR A 327 -5.72 -2.25 -3.66
CA THR A 327 -5.30 -3.24 -2.66
C THR A 327 -3.95 -2.86 -2.06
N LEU A 328 -3.59 -3.41 -0.90
CA LEU A 328 -2.28 -3.19 -0.28
C LEU A 328 -1.11 -3.53 -1.22
N ASP A 329 -1.23 -4.61 -2.00
CA ASP A 329 -0.18 -5.02 -2.96
C ASP A 329 -0.03 -3.99 -4.08
N LYS A 330 -1.13 -3.57 -4.71
CA LYS A 330 -1.13 -2.51 -5.74
C LYS A 330 -0.59 -1.19 -5.21
N MET A 331 -0.93 -0.82 -3.98
CA MET A 331 -0.43 0.38 -3.32
C MET A 331 1.09 0.31 -3.09
N ARG A 332 1.63 -0.87 -2.73
CA ARG A 332 3.08 -1.10 -2.64
C ARG A 332 3.78 -1.00 -4.00
N GLU A 333 3.09 -1.33 -5.09
CA GLU A 333 3.55 -1.12 -6.48
C GLU A 333 3.41 0.35 -6.97
N GLY A 334 2.88 1.25 -6.13
CA GLY A 334 2.70 2.68 -6.46
C GLY A 334 1.35 3.05 -7.09
N TYR A 335 0.42 2.09 -7.22
CA TYR A 335 -0.95 2.40 -7.66
C TYR A 335 -1.72 3.13 -6.55
N SER A 336 -2.19 4.33 -6.85
CA SER A 336 -2.95 5.16 -5.93
C SER A 336 -4.22 5.72 -6.60
N LYS A 337 -5.29 5.86 -5.81
CA LYS A 337 -6.46 6.67 -6.15
C LYS A 337 -6.59 7.74 -5.08
N ILE A 338 -6.71 9.00 -5.52
CA ILE A 338 -6.81 10.16 -4.64
C ILE A 338 -8.29 10.44 -4.33
N ARG A 339 -8.62 10.49 -3.03
CA ARG A 339 -9.98 10.83 -2.55
C ARG A 339 -10.30 12.32 -2.78
N ASN A 340 -9.41 13.22 -2.36
CA ASN A 340 -9.61 14.68 -2.44
C ASN A 340 -8.83 15.28 -3.61
N ARG A 341 -9.48 15.36 -4.78
CA ARG A 341 -8.82 15.69 -6.05
C ARG A 341 -8.51 17.19 -6.21
N ALA A 342 -9.34 18.08 -5.67
CA ALA A 342 -9.09 19.52 -5.71
C ALA A 342 -7.91 19.90 -4.78
N LEU A 343 -7.85 19.28 -3.59
CA LEU A 343 -6.70 19.41 -2.69
C LEU A 343 -5.41 18.91 -3.34
N ALA A 344 -5.44 17.77 -4.07
CA ALA A 344 -4.27 17.28 -4.77
C ALA A 344 -3.77 18.21 -5.89
N HIS A 345 -4.66 18.87 -6.64
CA HIS A 345 -4.26 19.91 -7.59
C HIS A 345 -3.56 21.09 -6.88
N ALA A 346 -4.13 21.57 -5.77
CA ALA A 346 -3.52 22.62 -4.95
C ALA A 346 -2.14 22.23 -4.41
N PHE A 347 -2.01 21.01 -3.87
CA PHE A 347 -0.78 20.51 -3.27
C PHE A 347 0.29 20.23 -4.32
N SER A 348 -0.09 19.82 -5.53
CA SER A 348 0.82 19.69 -6.67
C SER A 348 1.36 21.05 -7.11
N TYR A 349 0.52 22.08 -7.18
CA TYR A 349 0.97 23.45 -7.45
C TYR A 349 1.92 23.97 -6.36
N MET A 350 1.60 23.69 -5.08
CA MET A 350 2.42 24.07 -3.93
C MET A 350 3.73 23.26 -3.79
N ASN A 351 4.08 22.42 -4.76
CA ASN A 351 5.27 21.55 -4.75
C ASN A 351 5.33 20.63 -3.50
N LEU A 352 4.19 20.28 -2.92
CA LEU A 352 4.09 19.39 -1.76
C LEU A 352 4.13 17.90 -2.17
N ILE A 353 3.69 17.57 -3.39
CA ILE A 353 3.53 16.18 -3.88
C ILE A 353 4.13 15.98 -5.28
N GLU A 354 4.42 14.72 -5.62
CA GLU A 354 4.87 14.28 -6.94
C GLU A 354 3.81 13.37 -7.61
N ALA A 355 3.47 13.64 -8.87
CA ALA A 355 2.31 13.02 -9.55
C ALA A 355 2.48 11.54 -9.99
N TRP A 356 3.58 10.87 -9.63
CA TRP A 356 3.99 9.57 -10.21
C TRP A 356 3.75 8.35 -9.31
N GLY A 357 2.96 8.46 -8.23
CA GLY A 357 2.70 7.34 -7.31
C GLY A 357 3.94 6.84 -6.52
N SER A 358 5.04 7.60 -6.58
CA SER A 358 6.34 7.16 -6.04
C SER A 358 6.47 7.18 -4.52
N GLY A 359 5.52 7.79 -3.79
CA GLY A 359 5.60 7.99 -2.34
C GLY A 359 5.75 6.70 -1.53
N ILE A 360 4.85 5.73 -1.74
CA ILE A 360 4.90 4.44 -1.02
C ILE A 360 6.14 3.61 -1.41
N PRO A 361 6.51 3.46 -2.70
CA PRO A 361 7.78 2.84 -3.08
C PRO A 361 9.02 3.49 -2.42
N LYS A 362 9.11 4.84 -2.44
CA LYS A 362 10.21 5.59 -1.80
C LYS A 362 10.25 5.41 -0.29
N LEU A 363 9.10 5.36 0.38
CA LEU A 363 8.98 5.04 1.80
C LEU A 363 9.57 3.65 2.11
N LEU A 364 9.22 2.62 1.32
CA LEU A 364 9.74 1.27 1.52
C LEU A 364 11.26 1.19 1.32
N GLU A 365 11.79 1.93 0.34
CA GLU A 365 13.23 2.05 0.10
C GLU A 365 13.94 2.79 1.23
N ALA A 366 13.47 3.98 1.62
CA ALA A 366 14.05 4.78 2.70
C ALA A 366 14.06 4.07 4.06
N MET A 367 12.99 3.35 4.41
CA MET A 367 12.95 2.56 5.64
C MET A 367 14.00 1.44 5.64
N LYS A 368 14.22 0.81 4.48
CA LYS A 368 15.25 -0.22 4.30
C LYS A 368 16.67 0.38 4.34
N GLU A 369 16.90 1.55 3.75
CA GLU A 369 18.18 2.27 3.82
C GLU A 369 18.53 2.69 5.26
N TYR A 370 17.54 3.01 6.08
CA TYR A 370 17.69 3.30 7.51
C TYR A 370 17.87 2.02 8.36
N GLY A 371 17.80 0.82 7.77
CA GLY A 371 17.89 -0.45 8.49
C GLY A 371 16.68 -0.74 9.40
N LEU A 372 15.55 -0.09 9.15
CA LEU A 372 14.32 -0.21 9.92
C LEU A 372 13.45 -1.37 9.43
N ARG A 373 12.53 -1.81 10.29
CA ARG A 373 11.44 -2.72 9.91
C ARG A 373 10.55 -2.05 8.87
N GLU A 374 10.10 -2.81 7.87
CA GLU A 374 9.11 -2.33 6.89
C GLU A 374 7.87 -1.71 7.58
N PRO A 375 7.29 -0.64 7.02
CA PRO A 375 6.01 -0.11 7.43
C PRO A 375 4.93 -1.17 7.46
N GLU A 376 4.11 -1.14 8.50
CA GLU A 376 2.88 -1.90 8.56
C GLU A 376 1.72 -1.03 8.12
N PHE A 377 0.92 -1.55 7.18
CA PHE A 377 -0.26 -0.90 6.64
C PHE A 377 -1.49 -1.65 7.15
N GLN A 378 -2.42 -0.93 7.76
CA GLN A 378 -3.64 -1.48 8.35
C GLN A 378 -4.85 -0.77 7.75
N ASP A 379 -5.61 -1.49 6.92
CA ASP A 379 -6.94 -1.07 6.51
C ASP A 379 -7.93 -1.46 7.61
N LEU A 380 -8.59 -0.47 8.21
CA LEU A 380 -9.51 -0.60 9.34
C LEU A 380 -10.97 -0.42 8.88
N GLU A 381 -11.24 -0.62 7.58
CA GLU A 381 -12.52 -0.41 6.87
C GLU A 381 -12.95 1.06 6.82
N ILE A 382 -13.14 1.68 7.98
CA ILE A 382 -13.53 3.09 8.15
C ILE A 382 -12.33 4.04 8.32
N GLY A 383 -11.09 3.53 8.32
CA GLY A 383 -9.87 4.32 8.45
C GLY A 383 -8.65 3.55 7.95
N PHE A 384 -7.58 4.27 7.62
CA PHE A 384 -6.33 3.67 7.18
C PHE A 384 -5.18 4.11 8.09
N ARG A 385 -4.38 3.16 8.58
CA ARG A 385 -3.23 3.42 9.45
C ARG A 385 -1.93 2.89 8.85
N ILE A 386 -0.86 3.67 9.00
CA ILE A 386 0.51 3.30 8.67
C ILE A 386 1.36 3.41 9.93
N ASN A 387 2.08 2.34 10.29
CA ASN A 387 2.96 2.28 11.44
C ASN A 387 4.42 2.24 10.97
N LEU A 388 5.22 3.24 11.35
CA LEU A 388 6.68 3.25 11.21
C LEU A 388 7.31 2.84 12.55
N TYR A 389 7.93 1.67 12.58
CA TYR A 389 8.53 1.14 13.81
C TYR A 389 9.88 1.80 14.10
N ARG A 390 10.05 2.27 15.34
CA ARG A 390 11.31 2.83 15.88
C ARG A 390 12.18 1.67 16.36
N ASN A 391 13.48 1.72 16.11
CA ASN A 391 14.41 0.82 16.80
C ASN A 391 14.62 1.32 18.23
N THR A 392 13.99 0.65 19.20
CA THR A 392 14.18 0.95 20.63
C THR A 392 15.49 0.42 21.20
N GLU A 393 16.16 -0.48 20.48
CA GLU A 393 17.49 -1.03 20.80
C GLU A 393 18.30 -1.16 19.47
N ASP A 394 19.64 -1.18 19.57
CA ASP A 394 20.63 -1.51 18.53
C ASP A 394 21.01 -0.58 17.35
N THR A 395 20.28 0.46 16.92
CA THR A 395 20.76 1.24 15.73
C THR A 395 22.05 2.05 15.98
N VAL A 396 22.26 2.52 17.21
CA VAL A 396 23.47 3.26 17.60
C VAL A 396 24.70 2.32 17.64
N ILE A 397 24.49 1.02 17.87
CA ILE A 397 25.55 0.02 18.01
C ILE A 397 25.87 -0.63 16.66
N ARG A 398 24.88 -1.07 15.88
CA ARG A 398 25.13 -1.80 14.62
C ARG A 398 25.82 -0.96 13.54
N CYS A 399 25.55 0.35 13.49
CA CYS A 399 26.30 1.28 12.63
C CYS A 399 27.78 1.45 13.06
N ALA A 400 28.15 1.11 14.29
CA ALA A 400 29.55 1.04 14.73
C ALA A 400 30.16 -0.34 14.39
N GLU A 401 29.42 -1.44 14.57
CA GLU A 401 29.91 -2.81 14.37
C GLU A 401 30.23 -3.15 12.90
N GLU A 402 29.39 -2.73 11.94
CA GLU A 402 29.64 -2.97 10.50
C GLU A 402 30.92 -2.26 9.98
N ASN A 403 31.32 -1.17 10.64
CA ASN A 403 32.58 -0.45 10.36
C ASN A 403 33.82 -1.12 10.99
N ILE A 404 33.66 -1.90 12.07
CA ILE A 404 34.77 -2.60 12.71
C ILE A 404 35.21 -3.84 11.90
N GLN A 405 34.26 -4.57 11.30
CA GLN A 405 34.58 -5.72 10.44
C GLN A 405 35.22 -5.32 9.09
N SER A 406 34.77 -4.21 8.50
CA SER A 406 35.39 -3.65 7.29
C SER A 406 36.75 -3.00 7.58
N GLY A 407 36.94 -2.43 8.77
CA GLY A 407 38.25 -1.94 9.24
C GLY A 407 39.28 -3.04 9.51
N THR A 408 38.87 -4.22 10.01
CA THR A 408 39.81 -5.31 10.37
C THR A 408 40.37 -6.08 9.17
N GLN A 409 39.68 -6.12 8.03
CA GLN A 409 40.28 -6.63 6.78
C GLN A 409 41.31 -5.67 6.17
N ALA A 410 41.19 -4.36 6.43
CA ALA A 410 42.17 -3.37 5.99
C ALA A 410 43.46 -3.35 6.85
N THR A 411 43.44 -3.92 8.07
CA THR A 411 44.59 -3.88 9.00
C THR A 411 45.54 -5.08 8.93
N GLN A 412 45.29 -6.09 8.09
CA GLN A 412 46.29 -7.15 7.80
C GLN A 412 47.12 -6.86 6.53
N GLY A 413 46.77 -5.83 5.74
CA GLY A 413 47.51 -5.46 4.52
C GLY A 413 48.71 -4.54 4.73
N ASN A 414 48.91 -3.97 5.93
CA ASN A 414 49.84 -2.85 6.14
C ASN A 414 50.86 -3.06 7.28
N THR A 415 51.28 -4.32 7.52
CA THR A 415 52.34 -4.67 8.50
C THR A 415 53.50 -5.44 7.85
N GLN A 416 53.74 -5.24 6.55
CA GLN A 416 54.96 -5.69 5.84
C GLN A 416 55.65 -4.57 5.03
N ALA A 417 55.14 -3.33 5.08
CA ALA A 417 55.69 -2.18 4.35
C ALA A 417 56.59 -1.27 5.22
N THR A 418 57.34 -1.84 6.17
CA THR A 418 58.29 -1.07 7.01
C THR A 418 59.59 -1.82 7.31
N GLN A 419 60.11 -2.57 6.33
CA GLN A 419 61.43 -3.21 6.43
C GLN A 419 62.04 -3.55 5.05
N SER A 420 62.35 -2.54 4.24
CA SER A 420 63.49 -2.62 3.29
C SER A 420 63.88 -1.23 2.78
N THR A 421 64.77 -0.56 3.51
CA THR A 421 65.47 0.66 3.04
C THR A 421 66.96 0.50 3.29
N THR A 422 67.49 -0.68 2.93
CA THR A 422 68.92 -0.96 2.89
C THR A 422 69.18 -2.02 1.82
N GLN A 423 70.37 -1.98 1.19
CA GLN A 423 70.86 -2.94 0.18
C GLN A 423 70.30 -2.79 -1.24
N THR A 424 70.41 -1.57 -1.77
CA THR A 424 70.97 -1.40 -3.12
C THR A 424 72.51 -1.50 -3.03
N VAL A 425 73.06 -2.72 -2.95
CA VAL A 425 74.48 -3.00 -3.23
C VAL A 425 74.55 -4.41 -3.82
N GLN A 426 75.24 -4.58 -4.95
CA GLN A 426 75.32 -5.82 -5.76
C GLN A 426 73.99 -6.23 -6.41
N ASP A 427 73.93 -6.53 -7.71
CA ASP A 427 74.86 -6.17 -8.78
C ASP A 427 74.06 -6.09 -10.10
N THR A 428 74.50 -5.21 -10.98
CA THR A 428 74.64 -5.41 -12.43
C THR A 428 74.03 -6.71 -12.98
N THR A 429 73.13 -6.67 -13.96
CA THR A 429 73.53 -6.57 -15.38
C THR A 429 72.35 -6.14 -16.28
N GLN A 430 72.71 -5.61 -17.46
CA GLN A 430 71.91 -5.39 -18.68
C GLN A 430 70.86 -6.51 -18.90
N THR A 431 69.71 -6.29 -19.56
CA THR A 431 69.46 -5.73 -20.91
C THR A 431 67.96 -5.39 -21.00
N VAL A 432 67.50 -4.20 -21.40
CA VAL A 432 67.32 -3.68 -22.79
C VAL A 432 66.07 -4.25 -23.50
N GLN A 433 65.29 -3.35 -24.15
CA GLN A 433 64.22 -3.58 -25.16
C GLN A 433 62.91 -4.27 -24.67
N ASP A 434 61.74 -4.05 -25.27
CA ASP A 434 61.17 -2.96 -26.11
C ASP A 434 59.63 -3.13 -26.00
N THR A 435 58.82 -2.10 -25.73
CA THR A 435 58.27 -1.11 -26.67
C THR A 435 57.09 -1.64 -27.53
N THR A 436 55.94 -0.94 -27.45
CA THR A 436 54.80 -0.92 -28.42
C THR A 436 54.00 -2.22 -28.69
N GLN A 437 52.84 -2.23 -29.38
CA GLN A 437 51.65 -1.33 -29.49
C GLN A 437 50.63 -2.00 -30.46
N THR A 438 49.37 -1.56 -30.43
CA THR A 438 48.37 -1.66 -31.52
C THR A 438 47.61 -2.98 -31.76
N ALA A 439 46.28 -2.83 -31.76
CA ALA A 439 45.25 -3.78 -32.18
C ALA A 439 45.16 -4.00 -33.70
N ARG A 440 44.55 -5.12 -34.15
CA ARG A 440 43.24 -5.17 -34.84
C ARG A 440 42.82 -6.56 -35.39
N ASP A 441 41.50 -6.70 -35.57
CA ASP A 441 40.71 -7.52 -36.52
C ASP A 441 40.69 -9.08 -36.44
N THR A 442 39.54 -9.72 -36.08
CA THR A 442 38.45 -10.34 -36.93
C THR A 442 38.83 -11.76 -37.47
N THR A 443 38.01 -12.84 -37.53
CA THR A 443 36.57 -12.98 -37.87
C THR A 443 35.92 -14.30 -37.36
N GLN A 444 34.58 -14.29 -37.20
CA GLN A 444 33.54 -15.36 -37.10
C GLN A 444 33.90 -16.87 -37.19
N THR A 445 33.20 -17.69 -36.38
CA THR A 445 32.37 -18.84 -36.86
C THR A 445 31.19 -19.09 -35.89
N THR A 446 30.06 -19.58 -36.42
CA THR A 446 28.77 -19.88 -35.75
C THR A 446 28.83 -21.18 -34.89
N LYS A 447 27.89 -21.59 -34.02
CA LYS A 447 26.41 -21.47 -34.00
C LYS A 447 25.82 -21.94 -32.63
N ASP A 448 24.59 -21.52 -32.28
CA ASP A 448 23.62 -22.08 -31.29
C ASP A 448 24.12 -22.82 -30.02
N THR A 449 23.78 -22.39 -28.81
CA THR A 449 22.44 -22.61 -28.24
C THR A 449 22.11 -21.66 -27.07
N THR A 450 20.85 -21.24 -27.02
CA THR A 450 20.24 -20.35 -26.01
C THR A 450 20.24 -20.94 -24.59
N GLN A 451 20.53 -20.13 -23.57
CA GLN A 451 19.84 -20.25 -22.28
C GLN A 451 19.76 -18.93 -21.50
N THR A 452 18.53 -18.46 -21.33
CA THR A 452 18.13 -17.24 -20.60
C THR A 452 18.31 -17.44 -19.10
N THR A 453 19.15 -16.64 -18.43
CA THR A 453 19.23 -16.65 -16.96
C THR A 453 18.38 -15.54 -16.34
N THR A 454 17.12 -15.85 -16.04
CA THR A 454 16.25 -14.99 -15.23
C THR A 454 16.78 -14.94 -13.80
N GLN A 455 17.45 -13.84 -13.41
CA GLN A 455 18.00 -13.67 -12.05
C GLN A 455 16.89 -13.50 -11.00
N THR A 456 16.32 -14.62 -10.56
CA THR A 456 15.39 -14.66 -9.43
C THR A 456 16.21 -14.51 -8.13
N LYS A 457 16.09 -13.38 -7.42
CA LYS A 457 16.80 -13.17 -6.14
C LYS A 457 16.31 -14.15 -5.06
N LEU A 458 17.03 -15.26 -4.85
CA LEU A 458 16.84 -16.12 -3.69
C LEU A 458 17.13 -15.36 -2.39
N SER A 459 16.32 -15.59 -1.35
CA SER A 459 16.62 -15.11 0.00
C SER A 459 17.88 -15.79 0.56
N GLN A 460 18.55 -15.14 1.53
CA GLN A 460 19.75 -15.70 2.15
C GLN A 460 19.49 -17.09 2.75
N GLU A 461 18.32 -17.27 3.38
CA GLU A 461 17.85 -18.56 3.92
C GLU A 461 17.71 -19.65 2.86
N ALA A 462 17.21 -19.31 1.66
CA ALA A 462 17.12 -20.25 0.55
C ALA A 462 18.52 -20.62 0.01
N LYS A 463 19.45 -19.66 -0.05
CA LYS A 463 20.86 -19.93 -0.41
C LYS A 463 21.56 -20.87 0.58
N THR A 464 21.31 -20.70 1.89
CA THR A 464 21.87 -21.61 2.91
C THR A 464 21.36 -23.04 2.75
N ILE A 465 20.06 -23.22 2.49
CA ILE A 465 19.48 -24.54 2.20
C ILE A 465 20.05 -25.12 0.90
N LEU A 466 20.20 -24.30 -0.15
CA LEU A 466 20.78 -24.71 -1.43
C LEU A 466 22.23 -25.18 -1.26
N GLN A 467 23.05 -24.46 -0.48
CA GLN A 467 24.43 -24.84 -0.18
C GLN A 467 24.53 -26.18 0.57
N ILE A 468 23.61 -26.45 1.51
CA ILE A 468 23.54 -27.74 2.21
C ILE A 468 23.16 -28.87 1.24
N ILE A 469 22.19 -28.63 0.36
CA ILE A 469 21.75 -29.56 -0.69
C ILE A 469 22.90 -29.88 -1.66
N SER A 470 23.63 -28.88 -2.15
CA SER A 470 24.78 -29.08 -3.06
C SER A 470 25.92 -29.86 -2.41
N GLN A 471 26.08 -29.77 -1.08
CA GLN A 471 27.10 -30.52 -0.35
C GLN A 471 26.65 -31.94 0.04
N ASN A 472 25.35 -32.18 0.22
CA ASN A 472 24.81 -33.48 0.65
C ASN A 472 23.46 -33.76 -0.04
N PRO A 473 23.46 -34.20 -1.32
CA PRO A 473 22.24 -34.37 -2.13
C PRO A 473 21.17 -35.28 -1.52
N ASP A 474 21.56 -36.32 -0.79
CA ASP A 474 20.62 -37.32 -0.26
C ASP A 474 19.75 -36.80 0.90
N MET A 475 20.22 -35.78 1.63
CA MET A 475 19.60 -35.30 2.88
C MET A 475 18.09 -35.05 2.76
N THR A 476 17.35 -35.56 3.73
CA THR A 476 15.92 -35.29 3.88
C THR A 476 15.67 -33.88 4.41
N GLN A 477 14.46 -33.35 4.18
CA GLN A 477 14.05 -32.05 4.71
C GLN A 477 14.07 -31.99 6.25
N LYS A 478 13.98 -33.15 6.93
CA LYS A 478 14.06 -33.25 8.39
C LYS A 478 15.50 -33.05 8.87
N GLU A 479 16.46 -33.74 8.26
CA GLU A 479 17.88 -33.61 8.60
C GLU A 479 18.42 -32.21 8.27
N ILE A 480 17.95 -31.59 7.18
CA ILE A 480 18.27 -30.18 6.87
C ILE A 480 17.73 -29.25 7.98
N ALA A 481 16.52 -29.51 8.49
CA ALA A 481 15.93 -28.73 9.57
C ALA A 481 16.68 -28.90 10.90
N GLU A 482 17.07 -30.13 11.24
CA GLU A 482 17.90 -30.44 12.42
C GLU A 482 19.28 -29.79 12.32
N LYS A 483 19.96 -29.89 11.17
CA LYS A 483 21.29 -29.28 10.93
C LYS A 483 21.29 -27.75 10.99
N LEU A 484 20.16 -27.11 10.68
CA LEU A 484 19.98 -25.65 10.78
C LEU A 484 19.38 -25.18 12.12
N GLY A 485 18.93 -26.08 12.98
CA GLY A 485 18.15 -25.73 14.18
C GLY A 485 16.78 -25.11 13.86
N TRP A 486 16.21 -25.38 12.69
CA TRP A 486 14.97 -24.76 12.20
C TRP A 486 13.76 -25.68 12.39
N LYS A 487 12.56 -25.09 12.53
CA LYS A 487 11.30 -25.84 12.43
C LYS A 487 11.14 -26.39 11.00
N ILE A 488 10.81 -27.67 10.87
CA ILE A 488 10.70 -28.36 9.56
C ILE A 488 9.77 -27.66 8.55
N ASN A 489 8.73 -26.97 9.03
CA ASN A 489 7.82 -26.21 8.15
C ASN A 489 8.50 -25.01 7.46
N ARG A 490 9.51 -24.39 8.08
CA ARG A 490 10.33 -23.32 7.45
C ARG A 490 11.17 -23.89 6.31
N VAL A 491 11.82 -25.03 6.52
CA VAL A 491 12.58 -25.73 5.46
C VAL A 491 11.65 -26.17 4.33
N LYS A 492 10.48 -26.75 4.63
CA LYS A 492 9.45 -27.09 3.64
C LYS A 492 9.02 -25.88 2.79
N TYR A 493 8.81 -24.71 3.41
CA TYR A 493 8.45 -23.49 2.70
C TYR A 493 9.51 -23.09 1.66
N HIS A 494 10.79 -22.97 2.06
CA HIS A 494 11.86 -22.60 1.13
C HIS A 494 12.13 -23.67 0.07
N VAL A 495 12.11 -24.95 0.42
CA VAL A 495 12.31 -26.05 -0.54
C VAL A 495 11.18 -26.11 -1.56
N ASN A 496 9.92 -25.95 -1.15
CA ASN A 496 8.81 -25.91 -2.11
C ASN A 496 8.87 -24.69 -3.03
N ARG A 497 9.25 -23.52 -2.50
CA ARG A 497 9.43 -22.31 -3.31
C ARG A 497 10.57 -22.46 -4.33
N MET A 498 11.71 -23.05 -3.95
CA MET A 498 12.81 -23.35 -4.87
C MET A 498 12.44 -24.41 -5.91
N ARG A 499 11.60 -25.40 -5.57
CA ARG A 499 11.04 -26.36 -6.56
C ARG A 499 10.10 -25.69 -7.56
N GLN A 500 9.21 -24.80 -7.09
CA GLN A 500 8.30 -24.04 -7.96
C GLN A 500 9.06 -23.10 -8.91
N GLN A 501 10.22 -22.61 -8.48
CA GLN A 501 11.12 -21.78 -9.29
C GLN A 501 12.08 -22.59 -10.17
N ASN A 502 11.95 -23.92 -10.23
CA ASN A 502 12.85 -24.83 -10.96
C ASN A 502 14.35 -24.66 -10.61
N ILE A 503 14.67 -24.36 -9.36
CA ILE A 503 16.07 -24.25 -8.88
C ILE A 503 16.55 -25.61 -8.33
N ILE A 504 15.65 -26.40 -7.76
CA ILE A 504 15.95 -27.75 -7.25
C ILE A 504 14.83 -28.74 -7.57
N LYS A 505 15.18 -30.02 -7.68
CA LYS A 505 14.29 -31.15 -7.91
C LYS A 505 14.65 -32.30 -6.97
N ARG A 506 13.67 -33.05 -6.47
CA ARG A 506 13.93 -34.34 -5.81
C ARG A 506 13.76 -35.44 -6.85
N VAL A 507 14.73 -36.33 -6.96
CA VAL A 507 14.64 -37.57 -7.74
C VAL A 507 14.53 -38.74 -6.76
N GLY A 508 13.66 -39.70 -7.06
CA GLY A 508 13.32 -40.79 -6.13
C GLY A 508 12.26 -40.41 -5.08
N THR A 509 12.15 -41.24 -4.04
CA THR A 509 11.09 -41.10 -3.03
C THR A 509 11.41 -40.05 -1.97
N SER A 510 10.41 -39.66 -1.17
CA SER A 510 10.59 -38.70 -0.06
C SER A 510 11.59 -39.17 1.01
N HIS A 511 11.83 -40.48 1.13
CA HIS A 511 12.70 -41.10 2.15
C HIS A 511 13.97 -41.76 1.58
N LYS A 512 14.01 -42.06 0.28
CA LYS A 512 15.15 -42.69 -0.42
C LYS A 512 15.29 -42.06 -1.81
N GLY A 513 15.69 -40.80 -1.84
CA GLY A 513 15.90 -40.03 -3.07
C GLY A 513 17.02 -39.01 -2.84
N HIS A 514 17.40 -38.29 -3.87
CA HIS A 514 18.43 -37.25 -3.82
C HIS A 514 17.92 -35.94 -4.44
N TRP A 515 18.50 -34.83 -4.03
CA TRP A 515 18.23 -33.50 -4.58
C TRP A 515 19.19 -33.21 -5.74
N GLU A 516 18.64 -32.71 -6.84
CA GLU A 516 19.38 -32.15 -7.96
C GLU A 516 19.15 -30.63 -7.99
N VAL A 517 20.21 -29.87 -8.20
CA VAL A 517 20.12 -28.45 -8.56
C VAL A 517 19.94 -28.39 -10.08
N VAL A 518 18.98 -27.60 -10.55
CA VAL A 518 18.50 -27.56 -11.95
C VAL A 518 19.03 -26.32 -12.65
#